data_AF-A0A1F8F2U7-F1
#
_entry.id   AF-A0A1F8F2U7-F1
#
_cell.length_a   1.000
_cell.length_b   1.000
_cell.length_c   1.000
_cell.angle_alpha   90.00
_cell.angle_beta   90.00
_cell.angle_gamma   90.00
#
_symmetry.space_group_name_H-M   'P 1'
#
loop_
_entity.id
_entity.type
_entity.pdbx_description
1 polymer ?
#
loop_
_entity_poly.entity_id
_entity_poly.type
_entity_poly.pdbx_seq_one_letter_code
_entity_poly.pdbx_strand_id
1 'polypeptide(L)'
;MAHETSEQLTIESQVDLAQELADANRRRDRVFDQYPDFDDLTVFADGSPENRKLLKDLADEAAEARKKFDQKVTNKLWLVKHLRETGKDELADMIETMFGLERLKY
;
A
#
# COMPACT_ATOMS: atom_id res chain seq x y z
N MET A 1 17.01 8.74 32.72
CA MET A 1 15.89 8.89 31.78
C MET A 1 16.40 8.36 30.44
N ALA A 2 16.00 7.15 30.07
CA ALA A 2 16.37 6.60 28.77
C ALA A 2 15.57 7.39 27.73
N HIS A 3 16.26 8.16 26.88
CA HIS A 3 15.66 8.55 25.62
C HIS A 3 15.40 7.25 24.88
N GLU A 4 14.14 6.81 24.83
CA GLU A 4 13.67 5.93 23.78
C GLU A 4 13.89 6.68 22.47
N THR A 5 15.10 6.58 21.92
CA THR A 5 15.36 6.82 20.51
C THR A 5 14.42 5.88 19.78
N SER A 6 13.23 6.38 19.48
CA SER A 6 12.39 5.83 18.41
C SER A 6 13.32 5.76 17.21
N GLU A 7 13.81 4.55 16.91
CA GLU A 7 14.69 4.33 15.76
C GLU A 7 13.95 4.87 14.55
N GLN A 8 14.36 6.05 14.09
CA GLN A 8 13.84 6.60 12.85
C GLN A 8 14.22 5.60 11.77
N LEU A 9 13.22 4.98 11.14
CA LEU A 9 13.45 4.09 10.03
C LEU A 9 14.30 4.82 8.99
N THR A 10 15.29 4.11 8.46
CA THR A 10 16.08 4.60 7.33
C THR A 10 15.15 4.86 6.15
N ILE A 11 15.57 5.74 5.25
CA ILE A 11 14.81 6.02 4.02
C ILE A 11 14.56 4.76 3.21
N GLU A 12 15.53 3.84 3.14
CA GLU A 12 15.39 2.56 2.45
C GLU A 12 14.26 1.73 3.07
N SER A 13 14.21 1.61 4.40
CA SER A 13 13.12 0.88 5.05
C SER A 13 11.76 1.57 4.87
N GLN A 14 11.70 2.89 4.77
CA GLN A 14 10.45 3.60 4.45
C GLN A 14 10.01 3.34 3.00
N VAL A 15 10.96 3.25 2.07
CA VAL A 15 10.72 2.88 0.67
C VAL A 15 10.26 1.41 0.57
N ASP A 16 10.85 0.50 1.35
CA ASP A 16 10.43 -0.90 1.41
C ASP A 16 8.99 -1.01 1.92
N LEU A 17 8.63 -0.24 2.96
CA LEU A 17 7.24 -0.19 3.45
C LEU A 17 6.28 0.38 2.41
N ALA A 18 6.69 1.38 1.61
CA ALA A 18 5.89 1.88 0.51
C ALA A 18 5.67 0.80 -0.54
N GLN A 19 6.72 0.04 -0.87
CA GLN A 19 6.68 -1.05 -1.84
C GLN A 19 5.78 -2.20 -1.35
N GLU A 20 5.91 -2.61 -0.09
CA GLU A 20 5.03 -3.60 0.55
C GLU A 20 3.55 -3.18 0.44
N LEU A 21 3.25 -1.91 0.74
CA LEU A 21 1.90 -1.37 0.61
C LEU A 21 1.41 -1.39 -0.85
N ALA A 22 2.28 -1.05 -1.79
CA ALA A 22 1.97 -1.08 -3.22
C ALA A 22 1.64 -2.49 -3.69
N ASP A 23 2.45 -3.46 -3.30
CA ASP A 23 2.30 -4.83 -3.73
C ASP A 23 1.06 -5.47 -3.10
N ALA A 24 0.74 -5.16 -1.84
CA ALA A 24 -0.50 -5.61 -1.20
C ALA A 24 -1.75 -5.07 -1.92
N ASN A 25 -1.76 -3.78 -2.31
CA ASN A 25 -2.88 -3.23 -3.06
C ASN A 25 -2.96 -3.79 -4.48
N ARG A 26 -1.83 -3.96 -5.18
CA ARG A 26 -1.80 -4.60 -6.50
C ARG A 26 -2.31 -6.04 -6.45
N ARG A 27 -1.95 -6.82 -5.43
CA ARG A 27 -2.47 -8.18 -5.22
C ARG A 27 -3.98 -8.17 -5.03
N ARG A 28 -4.50 -7.25 -4.22
CA ARG A 28 -5.94 -7.08 -4.02
C ARG A 28 -6.64 -6.72 -5.34
N ASP A 29 -6.10 -5.77 -6.09
CA ASP A 29 -6.75 -5.24 -7.29
C ASP A 29 -6.64 -6.19 -8.50
N ARG A 30 -5.56 -6.98 -8.58
CA ARG A 30 -5.31 -7.96 -9.67
C ARG A 30 -5.70 -9.39 -9.33
N VAL A 31 -6.40 -9.63 -8.22
CA VAL A 31 -6.87 -10.99 -7.91
C VAL A 31 -7.76 -11.52 -9.04
N PHE A 32 -8.54 -10.66 -9.68
CA PHE A 32 -9.41 -10.99 -10.82
C PHE A 32 -8.66 -11.43 -12.08
N ASP A 33 -7.45 -10.90 -12.31
CA ASP A 33 -6.62 -11.31 -13.44
C ASP A 33 -6.29 -12.82 -13.38
N GLN A 34 -6.35 -13.42 -12.18
CA GLN A 34 -6.09 -14.84 -11.95
C GLN A 34 -7.35 -15.71 -12.05
N TYR A 35 -8.54 -15.10 -12.14
CA TYR A 35 -9.83 -15.78 -12.19
C TYR A 35 -10.68 -15.24 -13.35
N PRO A 36 -10.29 -15.54 -14.61
CA PRO A 36 -10.95 -15.02 -15.80
C PRO A 36 -12.40 -15.51 -15.98
N ASP A 37 -12.80 -16.54 -15.23
CA ASP A 37 -14.15 -17.10 -15.26
C ASP A 37 -15.19 -16.21 -14.54
N PHE A 38 -14.75 -15.16 -13.85
CA PHE A 38 -15.62 -14.25 -13.12
C PHE A 38 -15.65 -12.87 -13.78
N ASP A 39 -16.83 -12.50 -14.28
CA ASP A 39 -17.06 -11.22 -14.97
C ASP A 39 -17.08 -10.00 -14.03
N ASP A 40 -17.27 -10.20 -12.72
CA ASP A 40 -17.30 -9.11 -11.72
C ASP A 40 -16.97 -9.58 -10.28
N LEU A 41 -16.55 -8.62 -9.44
CA LEU A 41 -16.29 -8.74 -8.00
C LEU A 41 -17.43 -9.40 -7.22
N THR A 42 -18.67 -9.04 -7.54
CA THR A 42 -19.86 -9.53 -6.86
C THR A 42 -20.06 -11.02 -7.15
N VAL A 43 -19.86 -11.43 -8.41
CA VAL A 43 -20.00 -12.83 -8.85
C VAL A 43 -18.87 -13.68 -8.26
N PHE A 44 -17.65 -13.15 -8.19
CA PHE A 44 -16.52 -13.82 -7.55
C PHE A 44 -16.78 -14.06 -6.06
N ALA A 45 -17.26 -13.04 -5.35
CA ALA A 45 -17.62 -13.15 -3.94
C ALA A 45 -18.77 -14.15 -3.73
N ASP A 46 -19.79 -14.17 -4.59
CA ASP A 46 -20.91 -15.11 -4.43
C ASP A 46 -20.56 -16.54 -4.87
N GLY A 47 -19.49 -16.73 -5.65
CA GLY A 47 -19.06 -18.02 -6.18
C GLY A 47 -18.68 -19.06 -5.13
N SER A 48 -18.05 -18.67 -4.02
CA SER A 48 -17.81 -19.58 -2.89
C SER A 48 -17.46 -18.88 -1.57
N PRO A 49 -17.60 -19.57 -0.42
CA PRO A 49 -17.04 -19.09 0.85
C PRO A 49 -15.52 -18.88 0.81
N GLU A 50 -14.76 -19.68 0.05
CA GLU A 50 -13.31 -19.48 -0.10
C GLU A 50 -12.99 -18.19 -0.86
N ASN A 51 -13.75 -17.83 -1.90
CA ASN A 51 -13.53 -16.59 -2.64
C ASN A 51 -13.78 -15.35 -1.77
N ARG A 52 -14.85 -15.36 -0.96
CA ARG A 52 -15.10 -14.29 0.03
C ARG A 52 -13.98 -14.19 1.04
N LYS A 53 -13.49 -15.33 1.52
CA LYS A 53 -12.37 -15.39 2.45
C LYS A 53 -11.11 -14.81 1.80
N LEU A 54 -10.80 -15.17 0.55
CA LEU A 54 -9.65 -14.64 -0.19
C LEU A 54 -9.73 -13.12 -0.35
N LEU A 55 -10.89 -12.58 -0.77
CA LEU A 55 -11.07 -11.13 -0.89
C LEU A 55 -10.88 -10.42 0.45
N LYS A 56 -11.40 -11.02 1.53
CA LYS A 56 -11.23 -10.48 2.88
C LYS A 56 -9.76 -10.52 3.31
N ASP A 57 -9.07 -11.65 3.11
CA ASP A 57 -7.67 -11.82 3.49
C ASP A 57 -6.77 -10.82 2.73
N LEU A 58 -7.03 -10.57 1.44
CA LEU A 58 -6.32 -9.56 0.65
C LEU A 58 -6.62 -8.12 1.10
N ALA A 59 -7.87 -7.84 1.49
CA ALA A 59 -8.25 -6.54 2.03
C ALA A 59 -7.61 -6.30 3.41
N ASP A 60 -7.59 -7.31 4.27
CA ASP A 60 -6.97 -7.29 5.59
C ASP A 60 -5.44 -7.11 5.45
N GLU A 61 -4.80 -7.80 4.50
CA GLU A 61 -3.39 -7.64 4.19
C GLU A 61 -3.05 -6.20 3.75
N ALA A 62 -3.82 -5.63 2.81
CA ALA A 62 -3.63 -4.26 2.37
C ALA A 62 -3.88 -3.25 3.51
N ALA A 63 -4.85 -3.52 4.40
CA ALA A 63 -5.14 -2.69 5.55
C ALA A 63 -4.00 -2.71 6.58
N GLU A 64 -3.44 -3.89 6.88
CA GLU A 64 -2.31 -4.04 7.80
C GLU A 64 -1.04 -3.41 7.22
N ALA A 65 -0.76 -3.60 5.93
CA ALA A 65 0.35 -2.91 5.25
C ALA A 65 0.19 -1.38 5.34
N ARG A 66 -1.03 -0.86 5.12
CA ARG A 66 -1.31 0.58 5.21
C ARG A 66 -1.11 1.10 6.62
N LYS A 67 -1.60 0.38 7.63
CA LYS A 67 -1.44 0.71 9.04
C LYS A 67 0.03 0.71 9.46
N LYS A 68 0.78 -0.32 9.06
CA LYS A 68 2.22 -0.43 9.31
C LYS A 68 2.97 0.75 8.67
N PHE A 69 2.66 1.07 7.42
CA PHE A 69 3.23 2.23 6.73
C PHE A 69 2.88 3.53 7.45
N ASP A 70 1.62 3.75 7.81
CA ASP A 70 1.17 4.99 8.45
C ASP A 70 1.82 5.22 9.82
N GLN A 71 1.97 4.15 10.60
CA GLN A 71 2.64 4.18 11.91
C GLN A 71 4.15 4.44 11.81
N LYS A 72 4.80 3.88 10.78
CA LYS A 72 6.26 3.88 10.64
C LYS A 72 6.79 5.04 9.80
N VAL A 73 6.01 5.51 8.83
CA VAL A 73 6.36 6.62 7.94
C VAL A 73 5.70 7.90 8.42
N THR A 74 6.48 8.70 9.15
CA THR A 74 6.05 9.96 9.75
C THR A 74 5.95 11.09 8.73
N ASN A 75 6.89 11.18 7.78
CA ASN A 75 6.88 12.22 6.75
C ASN A 75 6.66 11.67 5.34
N LYS A 76 5.39 11.40 5.02
CA LYS A 76 4.96 10.81 3.74
C LYS A 76 5.22 11.74 2.54
N LEU A 77 5.08 13.06 2.72
CA LEU A 77 5.39 14.05 1.69
C LEU A 77 6.86 14.01 1.29
N TRP A 78 7.75 13.91 2.27
CA TRP A 78 9.19 13.78 2.01
C TRP A 78 9.53 12.47 1.31
N LEU A 79 8.93 11.35 1.76
CA LEU A 79 9.12 10.05 1.11
C LEU A 79 8.67 10.09 -0.36
N VAL A 80 7.50 10.65 -0.64
CA VAL A 80 6.98 10.82 -2.00
C VAL A 80 7.95 11.64 -2.87
N LYS A 81 8.47 12.76 -2.34
CA LYS A 81 9.46 13.56 -3.05
C LYS A 81 10.73 12.75 -3.35
N HIS A 82 11.22 11.99 -2.37
CA HIS A 82 12.38 11.13 -2.54
C HIS A 82 12.17 10.01 -3.57
N LEU A 83 10.97 9.41 -3.60
CA LEU A 83 10.60 8.41 -4.60
C LEU A 83 10.66 9.00 -6.02
N ARG A 84 10.18 10.23 -6.23
CA ARG A 84 10.29 10.92 -7.52
C ARG A 84 11.75 11.23 -7.90
N GLU A 85 12.54 11.72 -6.96
CA GLU A 85 13.97 12.00 -7.17
C GLU A 85 14.78 10.75 -7.56
N THR A 86 14.31 9.57 -7.14
CA THR A 86 14.93 8.27 -7.44
C THR A 86 14.29 7.55 -8.64
N GLY A 87 13.35 8.19 -9.35
CA GLY A 87 12.68 7.64 -10.54
C GLY A 87 11.60 6.60 -10.24
N LYS A 88 11.14 6.49 -8.99
CA LYS A 88 10.02 5.62 -8.57
C LYS A 88 8.68 6.35 -8.66
N ASP A 89 8.40 6.97 -9.81
CA ASP A 89 7.23 7.84 -10.00
C ASP A 89 5.88 7.13 -9.77
N GLU A 90 5.74 5.88 -10.24
CA GLU A 90 4.51 5.11 -10.03
C GLU A 90 4.24 4.85 -8.54
N LEU A 91 5.29 4.53 -7.78
CA LEU A 91 5.18 4.30 -6.35
C LEU A 91 4.83 5.62 -5.63
N ALA A 92 5.43 6.73 -6.04
CA ALA A 92 5.12 8.05 -5.52
C ALA A 92 3.65 8.43 -5.77
N ASP A 93 3.17 8.30 -7.00
CA ASP A 93 1.78 8.63 -7.39
C ASP A 93 0.77 7.78 -6.61
N MET A 94 1.09 6.50 -6.40
CA MET A 94 0.22 5.59 -5.66
C MET A 94 0.14 5.97 -4.17
N ILE A 95 1.27 6.28 -3.54
CA ILE A 95 1.29 6.74 -2.13
C ILE A 95 0.60 8.10 -2.00
N GLU A 96 0.81 9.04 -2.93
CA GLU A 96 0.10 10.32 -2.96
C GLU A 96 -1.42 10.11 -3.00
N THR A 97 -1.89 9.25 -3.90
CA THR A 97 -3.32 8.94 -4.06
C THR A 97 -3.91 8.28 -2.82
N MET A 98 -3.22 7.29 -2.23
CA MET A 98 -3.70 6.54 -1.06
C MET A 98 -3.85 7.38 0.21
N PHE A 99 -3.00 8.39 0.36
CA PHE A 99 -2.97 9.25 1.54
C PHE A 99 -3.51 10.65 1.28
N GLY A 100 -4.02 10.93 0.07
CA GLY A 100 -4.56 12.23 -0.29
C GLY A 100 -3.52 13.34 -0.15
N LEU A 101 -2.27 13.06 -0.48
CA LEU A 101 -1.19 14.03 -0.40
C LEU A 101 -1.33 14.96 -1.61
N GLU A 102 -1.93 16.13 -1.42
CA GLU A 102 -2.00 17.13 -2.48
C GLU A 102 -0.59 17.46 -2.95
N ARG A 103 -0.37 17.44 -4.28
CA ARG A 103 0.83 18.06 -4.88
C ARG A 103 0.82 19.52 -4.47
N LEU A 104 1.55 19.86 -3.40
CA LEU A 104 1.91 21.23 -3.10
C LEU A 104 2.71 21.71 -4.31
N LYS A 105 2.02 22.40 -5.23
CA LYS A 105 2.64 23.14 -6.33
C LYS A 105 3.52 24.18 -5.66
N TYR A 106 4.83 23.91 -5.62
CA TYR A 106 5.85 24.94 -5.39
C TYR A 106 6.06 25.71 -6.69
#